data_AF-A0A969BQ19-F1
#
_entry.id   AF-A0A969BQ19-F1
#
_cell.length_a   1.000
_cell.length_b   1.000
_cell.length_c   1.000
_cell.angle_alpha   90.00
_cell.angle_beta   90.00
_cell.angle_gamma   90.00
#
_symmetry.space_group_name_H-M   'P 1'
#
loop_
_entity.id
_entity.type
_entity.pdbx_description
1 polymer ?
#
loop_
_entity_poly.entity_id
_entity_poly.type
_entity_poly.pdbx_seq_one_letter_code
_entity_poly.pdbx_strand_id
1 'polypeptide(L)' 'MATTGVPSWAVDLKSIGAIYPFQGTEVLMVIIGLAFWIAWHVIQMKQESAEIGSEMKADQRGEEARKLIDKY' A
#
# COMPACT_ATOMS: atom_id res chain seq x y z
N MET A 1 -0.12 37.07 -12.41
CA MET A 1 1.13 36.75 -11.69
C MET A 1 1.20 35.24 -11.56
N ALA A 2 2.27 34.60 -12.01
CA ALA A 2 2.45 33.16 -11.79
C ALA A 2 2.67 32.91 -10.29
N THR A 3 2.02 31.90 -9.71
CA THR A 3 2.19 31.49 -8.29
C THR A 3 3.39 30.59 -8.08
N THR A 4 3.95 30.07 -9.17
CA THR A 4 5.23 29.39 -9.18
C THR A 4 6.32 30.45 -9.05
N GLY A 5 7.40 30.17 -8.30
CA GLY A 5 8.51 31.11 -8.08
C GLY A 5 9.32 31.50 -9.33
N VAL A 6 8.78 31.25 -10.53
CA VAL A 6 9.38 31.55 -11.83
C VAL A 6 8.54 32.66 -12.49
N PRO A 7 9.07 33.89 -12.58
CA PRO A 7 8.29 35.05 -13.05
C PRO A 7 8.07 35.08 -14.57
N SER A 8 8.80 34.28 -15.35
CA SER A 8 8.72 34.22 -16.81
C SER A 8 9.20 32.88 -17.35
N TRP A 9 8.61 32.39 -18.45
CA TRP A 9 9.04 31.19 -19.16
C TRP A 9 10.34 31.40 -19.95
N ALA A 10 10.74 32.66 -20.19
CA ALA A 10 12.01 33.03 -20.80
C ALA A 10 13.15 33.13 -19.77
N VAL A 11 13.18 32.22 -18.79
CA VAL A 11 14.21 32.13 -17.76
C VAL A 11 15.28 31.12 -18.16
N ASP A 12 16.54 31.41 -17.83
CA ASP A 12 17.64 30.45 -17.95
C ASP A 12 17.42 29.29 -16.97
N LEU A 13 17.17 28.10 -17.50
CA LEU A 13 16.95 26.86 -16.74
C LEU A 13 18.12 26.51 -15.83
N LYS A 14 19.34 26.99 -16.13
CA LYS A 14 20.52 26.83 -15.27
C LYS A 14 20.44 27.65 -13.98
N SER A 15 19.70 28.75 -13.99
CA SER A 15 19.51 29.64 -12.83
C SER A 15 18.39 29.17 -11.90
N ILE A 16 17.50 28.30 -12.40
CA ILE A 16 16.51 27.62 -11.59
C ILE A 16 17.20 26.38 -11.02
N GLY A 17 17.01 26.08 -9.73
CA GLY A 17 17.62 24.91 -9.08
C GLY A 17 17.27 23.60 -9.81
N ALA A 18 17.88 22.49 -9.39
CA ALA A 18 17.67 21.19 -10.01
C ALA A 18 16.17 20.85 -10.20
N ILE A 19 15.71 20.88 -11.46
CA ILE A 19 14.38 20.45 -11.88
C ILE A 19 14.55 19.19 -12.72
N TYR A 20 14.49 18.04 -12.06
CA TYR A 20 14.36 16.74 -12.69
C TYR A 20 13.66 15.79 -11.71
N PRO A 21 12.94 14.77 -12.21
CA PRO A 21 12.30 13.79 -11.34
C PRO A 21 13.30 13.13 -10.39
N PHE A 22 12.85 12.77 -9.20
CA PHE A 22 13.63 12.09 -8.17
C PHE A 22 14.71 12.96 -7.51
N GLN A 23 14.54 14.28 -7.55
CA GLN A 23 15.48 15.21 -6.94
C GLN A 23 15.21 15.37 -5.43
N GLY A 24 16.27 15.54 -4.65
CA GLY A 24 16.17 15.73 -3.20
C GLY A 24 15.71 14.46 -2.49
N THR A 25 14.64 14.55 -1.69
CA THR A 25 14.17 13.45 -0.85
C THR A 25 13.06 12.61 -1.50
N GLU A 26 12.70 12.87 -2.75
CA GLU A 26 11.62 12.16 -3.44
C GLU A 26 11.84 10.64 -3.46
N VAL A 27 13.06 10.18 -3.81
CA VAL A 27 13.39 8.74 -3.82
C VAL A 27 13.28 8.13 -2.43
N LEU A 28 13.79 8.84 -1.42
CA LEU A 28 13.73 8.37 -0.04
C LEU A 28 12.28 8.22 0.43
N MET A 29 11.43 9.21 0.12
CA MET A 29 10.00 9.16 0.45
C MET A 29 9.27 8.03 -0.28
N VAL A 30 9.61 7.76 -1.54
CA VAL A 30 9.07 6.63 -2.31
C VAL A 30 9.45 5.30 -1.65
N ILE A 31 10.72 5.13 -1.27
CA ILE A 31 11.19 3.92 -0.58
C ILE A 31 10.46 3.73 0.76
N ILE A 32 10.33 4.80 1.53
CA ILE A 32 9.62 4.77 2.83
C ILE A 32 8.16 4.40 2.62
N GLY A 33 7.47 5.04 1.68
CA GLY A 33 6.07 4.75 1.36
C GLY A 33 5.87 3.30 0.91
N LEU A 34 6.77 2.79 0.06
CA LEU A 34 6.74 1.40 -0.38
C LEU A 34 6.96 0.42 0.78
N ALA A 35 7.91 0.72 1.68
CA ALA A 35 8.17 -0.10 2.86
C ALA A 35 6.95 -0.16 3.80
N PHE A 36 6.30 0.99 4.06
CA PHE A 36 5.07 1.03 4.85
C PHE A 36 3.94 0.25 4.20
N TRP A 37 3.77 0.38 2.88
CA TRP A 37 2.75 -0.33 2.13
C TRP A 37 2.92 -1.85 2.22
N ILE A 38 4.16 -2.35 2.03
CA ILE A 38 4.48 -3.77 2.16
C ILE A 38 4.25 -4.25 3.61
N ALA A 39 4.72 -3.49 4.60
CA ALA A 39 4.54 -3.84 6.01
C ALA A 39 3.05 -3.96 6.37
N TRP A 40 2.23 -3.04 5.88
CA TRP A 40 0.78 -3.07 6.08
C TRP A 40 0.13 -4.33 5.49
N HIS A 41 0.46 -4.69 4.24
CA HIS A 41 -0.04 -5.92 3.61
C HIS A 41 0.32 -7.18 4.40
N VAL A 42 1.55 -7.26 4.91
CA VAL A 42 1.98 -8.42 5.73
C VAL A 42 1.16 -8.52 7.01
N ILE A 43 0.85 -7.40 7.65
CA ILE A 43 0.03 -7.37 8.87
C ILE A 43 -1.40 -7.78 8.55
N GLN A 44 -2.00 -7.22 7.50
CA GLN A 44 -3.36 -7.53 7.07
C GLN A 44 -3.52 -9.03 6.79
N MET A 45 -2.63 -9.62 5.97
CA MET A 45 -2.68 -11.04 5.63
C MET A 45 -2.58 -11.95 6.86
N LYS A 46 -1.76 -11.58 7.84
CA LYS A 46 -1.63 -12.33 9.10
C LYS A 46 -2.89 -12.24 9.96
N GLN A 47 -3.53 -11.08 10.00
CA GLN A 47 -4.78 -10.88 10.75
C GLN A 47 -5.91 -11.68 10.11
N GLU A 48 -6.10 -11.58 8.79
CA GLU A 48 -7.12 -12.32 8.05
C GLU A 48 -6.93 -13.84 8.20
N SER A 49 -5.68 -14.32 8.11
CA SER A 49 -5.37 -15.75 8.30
C SER A 49 -5.70 -16.25 9.71
N ALA A 50 -5.47 -15.41 10.74
CA ALA A 50 -5.77 -15.77 12.13
C ALA A 50 -7.27 -15.80 12.40
N GLU A 51 -8.01 -14.84 11.85
CA GLU A 51 -9.47 -14.76 11.98
C GLU A 51 -10.15 -15.96 11.31
N ILE A 52 -9.84 -16.23 10.03
CA ILE A 52 -10.36 -17.41 9.31
C ILE A 52 -10.02 -18.70 10.06
N GLY A 53 -8.78 -18.83 10.55
CA GLY A 53 -8.37 -20.01 11.33
C GLY A 53 -9.13 -20.16 12.64
N SER A 54 -9.57 -19.07 13.26
CA SER A 54 -10.39 -19.09 14.47
C SER A 54 -11.83 -19.46 14.17
N GLU A 55 -12.41 -18.91 13.09
CA GLU A 55 -13.77 -19.21 12.63
C GLU A 55 -13.90 -20.68 12.21
N MET A 56 -12.94 -21.19 11.45
CA MET A 56 -12.91 -22.60 11.05
C MET A 56 -12.86 -23.55 12.25
N LYS A 57 -12.18 -23.17 13.34
CA LYS A 57 -12.13 -23.98 14.56
C LYS A 57 -13.42 -23.89 15.39
N ALA A 58 -14.10 -22.75 15.31
CA ALA A 58 -15.37 -22.53 16.00
C ALA A 58 -16.58 -23.14 15.25
N ASP A 59 -16.46 -23.35 13.93
CA ASP A 59 -17.56 -23.83 13.09
C ASP A 59 -17.75 -25.37 13.13
N GLN A 60 -18.21 -25.88 14.26
CA GLN A 60 -18.62 -27.29 14.39
C GLN A 60 -19.87 -27.63 13.55
N ARG A 61 -20.74 -26.63 13.31
CA ARG A 61 -22.06 -26.82 12.68
C ARG A 61 -21.97 -26.85 11.15
N GLY A 62 -21.04 -26.09 10.56
CA GLY A 62 -20.75 -26.11 9.13
C GLY A 62 -19.99 -27.37 8.68
N GLU A 63 -19.10 -27.93 9.52
CA GLU A 63 -18.49 -29.24 9.24
C GLU A 63 -19.53 -30.36 9.23
N GLU A 64 -20.47 -30.36 10.19
CA GLU A 64 -21.55 -31.34 10.26
C GLU A 64 -22.51 -31.19 9.06
N ALA A 65 -22.88 -29.96 8.70
CA ALA A 65 -23.69 -29.68 7.52
C ALA A 65 -23.00 -30.10 6.22
N ARG A 66 -21.69 -29.87 6.06
CA ARG A 66 -20.92 -30.34 4.90
C ARG A 66 -20.83 -31.86 4.84
N LYS A 67 -20.58 -32.53 5.98
CA LYS A 67 -20.58 -34.00 6.06
C LYS A 67 -21.93 -34.60 5.71
N LEU A 68 -23.04 -33.93 6.06
CA LEU A 68 -24.38 -34.37 5.71
C LEU A 68 -24.66 -34.21 4.22
N ILE A 69 -24.21 -33.12 3.59
CA ILE A 69 -24.35 -32.90 2.14
C ILE A 69 -23.52 -33.91 1.34
N ASP A 70 -22.27 -34.17 1.75
CA ASP A 70 -21.36 -35.09 1.05
C ASP A 70 -21.79 -36.57 1.15
N LYS A 71 -22.71 -36.87 2.07
CA LYS A 71 -23.27 -38.22 2.29
C LYS A 71 -24.47 -38.54 1.40
N TYR A 72 -25.07 -37.55 0.73
CA TYR A 72 -26.21 -37.69 -0.18
C TYR A 72 -25.78 -37.51 -1.64
#